data_AF-K0NC90-F1
#
_entry.id   AF-K0NC90-F1
#
_cell.length_a   1.000
_cell.length_b   1.000
_cell.length_c   1.000
_cell.angle_alpha   90.00
_cell.angle_beta   90.00
_cell.angle_gamma   90.00
#
_symmetry.space_group_name_H-M   'P 1'
#
loop_
_entity.id
_entity.type
_entity.pdbx_description
1 polymer ?
#
loop_
_entity_poly.entity_id
_entity_poly.type
_entity_poly.pdbx_seq_one_letter_code
_entity_poly.pdbx_strand_id
1 'polypeptide(L)'
;MISQKHRILLALFLVIILFVAQGCLRKTQTIELMQTPKQTISCSQALSMGQNEISGDELALVLDQALFENDLPCWKRLMKKSLIQSRPIPMNHLAKAVHEFNANESENEFSLATYTYFLGIIRGGKSYRENDQRLMKAYVGFEIKKAKTKHDARLKRAMRVCKRLDTDLYRKFFL
;
A
#
# COMPACT_ATOMS: atom_id res chain seq x y z
N MET A 1 68.82 -5.19 -30.04
CA MET A 1 68.86 -5.63 -28.61
C MET A 1 67.65 -5.05 -27.89
N ILE A 2 66.58 -5.85 -27.77
CA ILE A 2 65.35 -5.45 -27.06
C ILE A 2 65.57 -5.72 -25.57
N SER A 3 65.57 -4.64 -24.78
CA SER A 3 65.85 -4.62 -23.34
C SER A 3 64.99 -5.63 -22.56
N GLN A 4 65.62 -6.33 -21.62
CA GLN A 4 65.04 -7.37 -20.75
C GLN A 4 63.77 -6.90 -20.00
N LYS A 5 63.61 -5.58 -19.82
CA LYS A 5 62.42 -4.94 -19.23
C LYS A 5 61.16 -5.03 -20.11
N HIS A 6 61.30 -5.05 -21.44
CA HIS A 6 60.14 -5.17 -22.34
C HIS A 6 59.55 -6.58 -22.40
N ARG A 7 60.35 -7.62 -22.17
CA ARG A 7 59.88 -9.02 -22.14
C ARG A 7 59.02 -9.30 -20.90
N ILE A 8 59.35 -8.69 -19.76
CA ILE A 8 58.60 -8.82 -18.51
C ILE A 8 57.25 -8.09 -18.59
N LEU A 9 57.21 -6.92 -19.23
CA LEU A 9 55.97 -6.15 -19.41
C LEU A 9 54.97 -6.86 -20.34
N LEU A 10 55.46 -7.50 -21.41
CA LEU A 10 54.63 -8.30 -22.32
C LEU A 10 54.08 -9.58 -21.66
N ALA A 11 54.86 -10.21 -20.79
CA ALA A 11 54.41 -11.38 -20.03
C ALA A 11 53.33 -11.01 -18.99
N LEU A 12 53.46 -9.86 -18.32
CA LEU A 12 52.43 -9.35 -17.39
C LEU A 12 51.14 -8.96 -18.11
N PHE A 13 51.23 -8.37 -19.31
CA PHE A 13 50.04 -7.99 -20.09
C PHE A 13 49.24 -9.22 -20.57
N LEU A 14 49.92 -10.31 -20.93
CA LEU A 14 49.27 -11.56 -21.35
C LEU A 14 48.56 -12.30 -20.19
N VAL A 15 49.12 -12.25 -18.98
CA VAL A 15 48.46 -12.84 -17.79
C VAL A 15 47.17 -12.07 -17.43
N ILE A 16 47.18 -10.74 -17.55
CA ILE A 16 46.00 -9.92 -17.28
C ILE A 16 44.88 -10.21 -18.30
N ILE A 17 45.21 -10.34 -19.59
CA ILE A 17 44.20 -10.68 -20.63
C ILE A 17 43.60 -12.07 -20.40
N LEU A 18 44.40 -13.05 -19.95
CA LEU A 18 43.90 -14.39 -19.62
C LEU A 18 42.99 -14.40 -18.38
N PHE A 19 43.20 -13.52 -17.40
CA PHE A 19 42.30 -13.37 -16.25
C PHE A 19 41.01 -12.62 -16.57
N VAL A 20 41.04 -11.66 -17.49
CA VAL A 20 39.83 -10.92 -17.91
C VAL A 20 38.92 -11.78 -18.79
N ALA A 21 39.47 -12.72 -19.57
CA ALA A 21 38.67 -13.64 -20.40
C ALA A 21 38.00 -14.78 -19.61
N GLN A 22 38.48 -15.11 -18.40
CA GLN A 22 37.85 -16.11 -17.52
C GLN A 22 36.74 -15.55 -16.60
N GLY A 23 36.57 -14.22 -16.57
CA GLY A 23 35.51 -13.54 -15.80
C GLY A 23 34.14 -13.45 -16.50
N CYS A 24 34.09 -13.66 -17.82
CA CYS A 24 32.86 -13.52 -18.62
C CYS A 24 32.10 -14.83 -18.89
N LEU A 25 32.47 -15.93 -18.21
CA LEU A 25 31.74 -17.21 -18.26
C LEU A 25 31.26 -17.67 -16.89
N ARG A 26 30.84 -16.76 -16.01
CA ARG A 26 29.82 -17.12 -15.02
C ARG A 26 28.49 -17.14 -15.73
N LYS A 27 28.12 -18.35 -16.17
CA LYS A 27 26.74 -18.81 -16.38
C LYS A 27 25.83 -18.05 -15.40
N THR A 28 25.13 -17.06 -15.89
CA THR A 28 23.90 -16.59 -15.28
C THR A 28 22.97 -17.79 -15.39
N GLN A 29 22.98 -18.66 -14.37
CA GLN A 29 21.80 -19.42 -14.03
C GLN A 29 20.81 -18.34 -13.58
N THR A 30 20.09 -17.78 -14.55
CA THR A 30 18.69 -17.47 -14.33
C THR A 30 18.09 -18.79 -13.86
N ILE A 31 18.08 -18.98 -12.55
CA ILE A 31 16.97 -19.65 -11.91
C ILE A 31 15.80 -18.74 -12.30
N GLU A 32 15.21 -19.02 -13.47
CA GLU A 32 13.77 -18.86 -13.61
C GLU A 32 13.22 -19.69 -12.47
N LEU A 33 13.08 -19.03 -11.32
CA LEU A 33 12.08 -19.41 -10.38
C LEU A 33 10.82 -19.28 -11.23
N MET A 34 10.41 -20.41 -11.83
CA MET A 34 9.02 -20.63 -12.16
C MET A 34 8.30 -20.39 -10.84
N GLN A 35 8.00 -19.12 -10.55
CA GLN A 35 6.87 -18.77 -9.75
C GLN A 35 5.73 -19.38 -10.54
N THR A 36 5.37 -20.61 -10.20
CA THR A 36 4.03 -21.12 -10.48
C THR A 36 3.11 -19.94 -10.23
N PRO A 37 2.38 -19.44 -11.25
CA PRO A 37 1.56 -18.26 -11.07
C PRO A 37 0.70 -18.53 -9.86
N LYS A 38 0.94 -17.81 -8.76
CA LYS A 38 0.15 -17.97 -7.54
C LYS A 38 -1.24 -17.58 -8.01
N GLN A 39 -2.09 -18.58 -8.25
CA GLN A 39 -3.34 -18.36 -8.95
C GLN A 39 -4.17 -17.44 -8.06
N THR A 40 -4.22 -16.17 -8.45
CA THR A 40 -5.00 -15.18 -7.71
C THR A 40 -6.45 -15.60 -7.85
N ILE A 41 -7.09 -15.89 -6.72
CA ILE A 41 -8.52 -16.19 -6.69
C ILE A 41 -9.27 -15.07 -7.42
N SER A 42 -10.35 -15.43 -8.12
CA SER A 42 -11.12 -14.44 -8.85
C SER A 42 -11.83 -13.48 -7.89
N CYS A 43 -12.24 -12.32 -8.38
CA CYS A 43 -13.03 -11.39 -7.58
C CYS A 43 -14.31 -12.02 -7.02
N SER A 44 -15.03 -12.81 -7.83
CA SER A 44 -16.27 -13.46 -7.40
C SER A 44 -16.04 -14.46 -6.28
N GLN A 45 -14.91 -15.19 -6.32
CA GLN A 45 -14.49 -16.08 -5.23
C GLN A 45 -14.15 -15.28 -3.97
N ALA A 46 -13.33 -14.24 -4.07
CA ALA A 46 -12.99 -13.39 -2.92
C ALA A 46 -14.24 -12.73 -2.28
N LEU A 47 -15.25 -12.39 -3.10
CA LEU A 47 -16.53 -11.86 -2.65
C LEU A 47 -17.41 -12.88 -1.94
N SER A 48 -17.27 -14.19 -2.17
CA SER A 48 -17.99 -15.22 -1.42
C SER A 48 -17.28 -15.63 -0.13
N MET A 49 -15.96 -15.53 -0.08
CA MET A 49 -15.13 -15.97 1.06
C MET A 49 -15.32 -15.15 2.34
N GLY A 50 -15.41 -15.80 3.49
CA GLY A 50 -15.46 -15.22 4.82
C GLY A 50 -14.17 -14.51 5.25
N GLN A 51 -14.19 -13.88 6.42
CA GLN A 51 -13.08 -13.04 6.92
C GLN A 51 -11.74 -13.78 7.03
N ASN A 52 -11.77 -15.04 7.43
CA ASN A 52 -10.58 -15.83 7.72
C ASN A 52 -10.14 -16.74 6.56
N GLU A 53 -10.88 -16.73 5.46
CA GLU A 53 -10.63 -17.65 4.33
C GLU A 53 -9.64 -17.08 3.32
N ILE A 54 -9.39 -15.76 3.35
CA ILE A 54 -8.46 -15.06 2.46
C ILE A 54 -7.50 -14.22 3.31
N SER A 55 -6.21 -14.43 3.11
CA SER A 55 -5.16 -13.67 3.81
C SER A 55 -5.11 -12.20 3.36
N GLY A 56 -4.44 -11.34 4.14
CA GLY A 56 -4.23 -9.94 3.76
C GLY A 56 -3.45 -9.80 2.44
N ASP A 57 -2.46 -10.68 2.21
CA ASP A 57 -1.64 -10.67 1.00
C ASP A 57 -2.45 -11.13 -0.22
N GLU A 58 -3.29 -12.16 -0.08
CA GLU A 58 -4.19 -12.58 -1.15
C GLU A 58 -5.24 -11.51 -1.45
N LEU A 59 -5.79 -10.85 -0.43
CA LEU A 59 -6.71 -9.73 -0.64
C LEU A 59 -6.04 -8.61 -1.44
N ALA A 60 -4.77 -8.29 -1.14
CA ALA A 60 -4.01 -7.30 -1.89
C ALA A 60 -3.90 -7.67 -3.38
N LEU A 61 -3.52 -8.92 -3.68
CA LEU A 61 -3.40 -9.40 -5.05
C LEU A 61 -4.73 -9.31 -5.82
N VAL A 62 -5.86 -9.66 -5.19
CA VAL A 62 -7.18 -9.58 -5.83
C VAL A 62 -7.58 -8.13 -6.08
N LEU A 63 -7.30 -7.22 -5.14
CA LEU A 63 -7.57 -5.80 -5.31
C LEU A 63 -6.70 -5.20 -6.43
N ASP A 64 -5.43 -5.54 -6.51
CA ASP A 64 -4.53 -5.12 -7.59
C ASP A 64 -5.01 -5.65 -8.95
N GLN A 65 -5.39 -6.93 -9.01
CA GLN A 65 -5.93 -7.53 -10.24
C GLN A 65 -7.20 -6.82 -10.71
N ALA A 66 -8.16 -6.55 -9.81
CA ALA A 66 -9.39 -5.86 -10.16
C ALA A 66 -9.12 -4.43 -10.70
N LEU A 67 -8.09 -3.74 -10.19
CA LEU A 67 -7.69 -2.45 -10.74
C LEU A 67 -7.00 -2.58 -12.09
N PHE A 68 -6.15 -3.60 -12.27
CA PHE A 68 -5.47 -3.87 -13.54
C PHE A 68 -6.46 -4.20 -14.66
N GLU A 69 -7.49 -4.99 -14.37
CA GLU A 69 -8.58 -5.33 -15.29
C GLU A 69 -9.61 -4.21 -15.46
N ASN A 70 -9.46 -3.09 -14.76
CA ASN A 70 -10.40 -1.97 -14.71
C ASN A 70 -11.82 -2.38 -14.24
N ASP A 71 -11.94 -3.44 -13.44
CA ASP A 71 -13.18 -3.87 -12.80
C ASP A 71 -13.40 -3.10 -11.48
N LEU A 72 -13.64 -1.80 -11.61
CA LEU A 72 -13.94 -0.93 -10.48
C LEU A 72 -15.17 -1.37 -9.66
N PRO A 73 -16.27 -1.89 -10.26
CA PRO A 73 -17.40 -2.44 -9.52
C PRO A 73 -17.00 -3.60 -8.58
N CYS A 74 -16.22 -4.57 -9.07
CA CYS A 74 -15.65 -5.62 -8.23
C CYS A 74 -14.82 -5.01 -7.10
N TRP A 75 -13.87 -4.14 -7.46
CA TRP A 75 -12.93 -3.54 -6.51
C TRP A 75 -13.66 -2.82 -5.38
N LYS A 76 -14.67 -2.01 -5.70
CA LYS A 76 -15.50 -1.29 -4.71
C LYS A 76 -16.23 -2.24 -3.77
N ARG A 77 -16.77 -3.35 -4.28
CA ARG A 77 -17.46 -4.37 -3.47
C ARG A 77 -16.49 -5.08 -2.52
N LEU A 78 -15.31 -5.47 -2.99
CA LEU A 78 -14.27 -6.09 -2.17
C LEU A 78 -13.75 -5.12 -1.10
N MET A 79 -13.50 -3.88 -1.48
CA MET A 79 -13.03 -2.84 -0.58
C MET A 79 -14.05 -2.58 0.53
N LYS A 80 -15.33 -2.41 0.18
CA LYS A 80 -16.44 -2.26 1.15
C LYS A 80 -16.52 -3.45 2.11
N LYS A 81 -16.50 -4.67 1.60
CA LYS A 81 -16.52 -5.89 2.42
C LYS A 81 -15.34 -5.93 3.39
N SER A 82 -14.15 -5.59 2.91
CA SER A 82 -12.92 -5.60 3.70
C SER A 82 -12.92 -4.54 4.80
N LEU A 83 -13.43 -3.34 4.51
CA LEU A 83 -13.61 -2.26 5.49
C LEU A 83 -14.60 -2.66 6.59
N ILE A 84 -15.76 -3.22 6.22
CA ILE A 84 -16.79 -3.67 7.18
C ILE A 84 -16.22 -4.76 8.10
N GLN A 85 -15.48 -5.71 7.53
CA GLN A 85 -14.88 -6.82 8.27
C GLN A 85 -13.57 -6.43 8.98
N SER A 86 -13.15 -5.17 8.92
CA SER A 86 -11.92 -4.68 9.56
C SER A 86 -10.67 -5.49 9.17
N ARG A 87 -10.61 -5.94 7.90
CA ARG A 87 -9.46 -6.71 7.39
C ARG A 87 -8.23 -5.81 7.25
N PRO A 88 -7.00 -6.38 7.29
CA PRO A 88 -5.82 -5.66 6.85
C PRO A 88 -5.96 -5.30 5.38
N ILE A 89 -5.88 -3.99 5.06
CA ILE A 89 -5.94 -3.48 3.70
C ILE A 89 -4.66 -2.68 3.44
N PRO A 90 -3.95 -2.92 2.32
CA PRO A 90 -2.79 -2.13 1.95
C PRO A 90 -3.07 -0.62 1.86
N MET A 91 -2.07 0.20 2.23
CA MET A 91 -2.20 1.65 2.32
C MET A 91 -2.55 2.34 0.99
N ASN A 92 -2.05 1.82 -0.13
CA ASN A 92 -2.37 2.28 -1.48
C ASN A 92 -3.87 2.11 -1.80
N HIS A 93 -4.46 0.96 -1.47
CA HIS A 93 -5.90 0.74 -1.65
C HIS A 93 -6.75 1.58 -0.70
N LEU A 94 -6.30 1.79 0.55
CA LEU A 94 -6.97 2.71 1.47
C LEU A 94 -6.98 4.14 0.93
N ALA A 95 -5.85 4.63 0.41
CA ALA A 95 -5.78 5.95 -0.22
C ALA A 95 -6.75 6.05 -1.40
N LYS A 96 -6.76 5.05 -2.30
CA LYS A 96 -7.72 5.02 -3.42
C LYS A 96 -9.16 4.97 -2.93
N ALA A 97 -9.47 4.21 -1.88
CA ALA A 97 -10.82 4.10 -1.33
C ALA A 97 -11.34 5.43 -0.77
N VAL A 98 -10.48 6.23 -0.14
CA VAL A 98 -10.82 7.59 0.32
C VAL A 98 -11.24 8.48 -0.85
N HIS A 99 -10.63 8.30 -2.03
CA HIS A 99 -10.98 9.04 -3.24
C HIS A 99 -12.22 8.47 -3.95
N GLU A 100 -12.34 7.15 -4.01
CA GLU A 100 -13.40 6.45 -4.75
C GLU A 100 -14.74 6.42 -4.02
N PHE A 101 -14.74 6.40 -2.69
CA PHE A 101 -15.96 6.51 -1.90
C PHE A 101 -16.26 8.00 -1.68
N ASN A 102 -17.28 8.48 -2.40
CA ASN A 102 -17.74 9.85 -2.29
C ASN A 102 -18.46 10.06 -0.94
N ALA A 103 -18.09 11.10 -0.20
CA ALA A 103 -18.73 11.47 1.06
C ALA A 103 -20.23 11.85 0.92
N ASN A 104 -20.74 12.09 -0.28
CA ASN A 104 -22.15 12.39 -0.54
C ASN A 104 -22.96 11.17 -1.00
N GLU A 105 -22.30 10.11 -1.50
CA GLU A 105 -22.99 8.93 -2.08
C GLU A 105 -22.76 7.66 -1.25
N SER A 106 -21.61 7.55 -0.60
CA SER A 106 -21.17 6.36 0.15
C SER A 106 -20.59 6.81 1.49
N GLU A 107 -21.39 7.54 2.27
CA GLU A 107 -20.98 8.20 3.53
C GLU A 107 -20.30 7.26 4.52
N ASN A 108 -20.83 6.04 4.68
CA ASN A 108 -20.32 5.07 5.64
C ASN A 108 -18.99 4.49 5.18
N GLU A 109 -18.90 4.14 3.90
CA GLU A 109 -17.69 3.61 3.28
C GLU A 109 -16.57 4.65 3.26
N PHE A 110 -16.89 5.92 2.93
CA PHE A 110 -15.95 7.04 3.01
C PHE A 110 -15.41 7.20 4.44
N SER A 111 -16.29 7.19 5.44
CA SER A 111 -15.89 7.32 6.84
C SER A 111 -14.99 6.17 7.30
N LEU A 112 -15.35 4.94 6.97
CA LEU A 112 -14.57 3.75 7.32
C LEU A 112 -13.22 3.74 6.60
N ALA A 113 -13.18 4.06 5.30
CA ALA A 113 -11.95 4.12 4.53
C ALA A 113 -11.00 5.17 5.11
N THR A 114 -11.49 6.38 5.37
CA THR A 114 -10.70 7.50 5.88
C THR A 114 -10.19 7.22 7.30
N TYR A 115 -11.04 6.68 8.17
CA TYR A 115 -10.62 6.25 9.51
C TYR A 115 -9.52 5.18 9.44
N THR A 116 -9.71 4.15 8.61
CA THR A 116 -8.76 3.03 8.49
C THR A 116 -7.44 3.49 7.88
N TYR A 117 -7.48 4.40 6.91
CA TYR A 117 -6.30 5.06 6.36
C TYR A 117 -5.48 5.79 7.44
N PHE A 118 -6.12 6.61 8.29
CA PHE A 118 -5.43 7.30 9.36
C PHE A 118 -4.91 6.36 10.46
N LEU A 119 -5.62 5.27 10.75
CA LEU A 119 -5.07 4.22 11.61
C LEU A 119 -3.81 3.60 11.03
N GLY A 120 -3.75 3.40 9.71
CA GLY A 120 -2.55 2.93 9.02
C GLY A 120 -1.37 3.87 9.20
N ILE A 121 -1.58 5.19 9.11
CA ILE A 121 -0.55 6.20 9.40
C ILE A 121 -0.08 6.10 10.85
N ILE A 122 -1.02 6.03 11.81
CA ILE A 122 -0.70 5.91 13.25
C ILE A 122 0.12 4.65 13.55
N ARG A 123 -0.11 3.56 12.81
CA ARG A 123 0.63 2.30 12.94
C ARG A 123 2.00 2.30 12.25
N GLY A 124 2.41 3.43 11.66
CA GLY A 124 3.70 3.56 10.97
C GLY A 124 3.67 3.14 9.50
N GLY A 125 2.48 2.94 8.90
CA GLY A 125 2.37 2.57 7.48
C GLY A 125 2.87 3.65 6.52
N LYS A 126 2.92 4.91 6.96
CA LYS A 126 3.60 6.03 6.30
C LYS A 126 3.65 7.25 7.22
N SER A 127 4.44 8.27 6.84
CA SER A 127 4.45 9.56 7.52
C SER A 127 3.18 10.38 7.27
N TYR A 128 2.75 11.13 8.28
CA TYR A 128 1.67 12.12 8.19
C TYR A 128 2.18 13.38 7.49
N ARG A 129 1.56 13.76 6.37
CA ARG A 129 2.01 14.87 5.50
C ARG A 129 0.94 15.95 5.38
N GLU A 130 1.28 17.07 4.74
CA GLU A 130 0.36 18.19 4.50
C GLU A 130 -0.94 17.77 3.79
N ASN A 131 -0.86 16.88 2.79
CA ASN A 131 -2.06 16.32 2.14
C ASN A 131 -2.96 15.56 3.12
N ASP A 132 -2.35 14.85 4.08
CA ASP A 132 -3.07 14.12 5.11
C ASP A 132 -3.71 15.07 6.12
N GLN A 133 -3.09 16.22 6.41
CA GLN A 133 -3.68 17.29 7.23
C GLN A 133 -4.92 17.89 6.59
N ARG A 134 -4.85 18.18 5.28
CA ARG A 134 -6.02 18.68 4.52
C ARG A 134 -7.16 17.65 4.54
N LEU A 135 -6.84 16.38 4.32
CA LEU A 135 -7.81 15.29 4.42
C LEU A 135 -8.38 15.16 5.84
N MET A 136 -7.54 15.26 6.88
CA MET A 136 -7.98 15.16 8.28
C MET A 136 -8.97 16.27 8.62
N LYS A 137 -8.68 17.51 8.22
CA LYS A 137 -9.59 18.65 8.40
C LYS A 137 -10.93 18.43 7.71
N ALA A 138 -10.93 17.93 6.48
CA ALA A 138 -12.16 17.62 5.74
C ALA A 138 -12.95 16.50 6.42
N TYR A 139 -12.27 15.42 6.81
CA TYR A 139 -12.87 14.27 7.48
C TYR A 139 -13.48 14.64 8.83
N VAL A 140 -12.76 15.37 9.68
CA VAL A 140 -13.25 15.85 10.98
C VAL A 140 -14.46 16.76 10.80
N GLY A 141 -14.39 17.73 9.88
CA GLY A 141 -15.52 18.62 9.60
C GLY A 141 -16.76 17.87 9.11
N PHE A 142 -16.57 16.85 8.26
CA PHE A 142 -17.64 15.98 7.79
C PHE A 142 -18.29 15.19 8.95
N GLU A 143 -17.51 14.56 9.82
CA GLU A 143 -18.05 13.79 10.95
C GLU A 143 -18.75 14.69 11.98
N ILE A 144 -18.24 15.90 12.23
CA ILE A 144 -18.92 16.89 13.09
C ILE A 144 -20.29 17.26 12.51
N LYS A 145 -20.35 17.57 11.21
CA LYS A 145 -21.61 17.95 10.53
C LYS A 145 -22.64 16.83 10.55
N LYS A 146 -22.20 15.57 10.51
CA LYS A 146 -23.08 14.39 10.44
C LYS A 146 -23.49 13.85 11.81
N ALA A 147 -22.69 14.10 12.85
CA ALA A 147 -22.98 13.61 14.18
C ALA A 147 -24.30 14.18 14.72
N LYS A 148 -25.22 13.31 15.11
CA LYS A 148 -26.48 13.73 15.77
C LYS A 148 -26.27 14.14 17.23
N THR A 149 -25.23 13.59 17.87
CA THR A 149 -24.91 13.85 19.27
C THR A 149 -23.40 13.82 19.47
N LYS A 150 -22.93 14.41 20.59
CA LYS A 150 -21.53 14.32 21.04
C LYS A 150 -21.05 12.89 21.33
N HIS A 151 -21.96 11.91 21.39
CA HIS A 151 -21.64 10.52 21.69
C HIS A 151 -21.61 9.63 20.45
N ASP A 152 -21.79 10.19 19.25
CA ASP A 152 -21.75 9.47 17.98
C ASP A 152 -20.44 8.67 17.82
N ALA A 153 -20.56 7.40 17.43
CA ALA A 153 -19.43 6.49 17.34
C ALA A 153 -18.44 6.89 16.24
N ARG A 154 -18.91 7.44 15.12
CA ARG A 154 -18.05 7.91 14.02
C ARG A 154 -17.33 9.19 14.41
N LEU A 155 -18.02 10.10 15.09
CA LEU A 155 -17.38 11.30 15.66
C LEU A 155 -16.27 10.92 16.64
N LYS A 156 -16.52 9.98 17.57
CA LYS A 156 -15.50 9.50 18.51
C LYS A 156 -14.28 8.88 17.80
N ARG A 157 -14.48 8.19 16.68
CA ARG A 157 -13.38 7.66 15.85
C ARG A 157 -12.55 8.77 15.24
N ALA A 158 -13.21 9.78 14.65
CA ALA A 158 -12.54 10.96 14.09
C ALA A 158 -11.75 11.74 15.15
N MET A 159 -12.35 11.99 16.31
CA MET A 159 -11.67 12.60 17.47
C MET A 159 -10.41 11.84 17.86
N ARG A 160 -10.48 10.51 17.90
CA ARG A 160 -9.34 9.66 18.31
C ARG A 160 -8.17 9.77 17.35
N VAL A 161 -8.41 9.72 16.04
CA VAL A 161 -7.33 9.83 15.05
C VAL A 161 -6.79 11.26 14.97
N CYS A 162 -7.67 12.26 15.04
CA CYS A 162 -7.30 13.68 15.05
C CYS A 162 -6.41 14.00 16.26
N LYS A 163 -6.79 13.58 17.46
CA LYS A 163 -5.97 13.76 18.68
C LYS A 163 -4.54 13.20 18.54
N ARG A 164 -4.37 12.09 17.82
CA ARG A 164 -3.07 11.41 17.69
C ARG A 164 -2.20 11.97 16.57
N LEU A 165 -2.80 12.43 15.48
CA LEU A 165 -2.06 12.89 14.29
C LEU A 165 -1.97 14.41 14.19
N ASP A 166 -2.92 15.14 14.75
CA ASP A 166 -3.06 16.58 14.56
C ASP A 166 -3.66 17.24 15.82
N THR A 167 -2.79 17.45 16.82
CA THR A 167 -3.22 17.95 18.13
C THR A 167 -3.78 19.38 18.05
N ASP A 168 -3.26 20.21 17.16
CA ASP A 168 -3.72 21.58 16.99
C ASP A 168 -5.12 21.62 16.35
N LEU A 169 -5.35 20.80 15.32
CA LEU A 169 -6.68 20.63 14.74
C LEU A 169 -7.67 20.05 15.75
N TYR A 170 -7.25 19.09 16.58
CA TYR A 170 -8.08 18.52 17.64
C TYR A 170 -8.53 19.60 18.63
N ARG A 171 -7.59 20.43 19.11
CA ARG A 171 -7.91 21.55 20.00
C ARG A 171 -8.92 22.49 19.37
N LYS A 172 -8.74 22.85 18.10
CA LYS A 172 -9.62 23.78 17.39
C LYS A 172 -11.07 23.31 17.26
N PHE A 173 -11.30 22.01 17.12
CA PHE A 173 -12.63 21.46 16.85
C PHE A 173 -13.33 20.85 18.07
N PHE A 174 -12.58 20.47 19.11
CA PHE A 174 -13.13 19.62 20.19
C PHE A 174 -12.84 20.10 21.61
N LEU A 175 -12.07 21.18 21.79
CA LEU A 175 -11.83 21.84 23.08
C LEU A 175 -12.27 23.29 22.99
#